data_AF-A0A3R6AYW1-F1
#
_entry.id   AF-A0A3R6AYW1-F1
#
_cell.length_a   1.000
_cell.length_b   1.000
_cell.length_c   1.000
_cell.angle_alpha   90.00
_cell.angle_beta   90.00
_cell.angle_gamma   90.00
#
_symmetry.space_group_name_H-M   'P 1'
#
loop_
_entity.id
_entity.type
_entity.pdbx_description
1 polymer ?
#
loop_
_entity_poly.entity_id
_entity_poly.type
_entity_poly.pdbx_seq_one_letter_code
_entity_poly.pdbx_strand_id
1 'polypeptide(L)'
;MKNKILGLPKAAVIVIGIVITALFLVLMNLVGAAATHFTTIMDSYTLQFIAEIGVAVYAIGMLFLTGYQQSLRKTGVGFLRGFYTGGFMVGYCVYVAVAQLFLQSVSGSDGVRSAGGIMIYILTMFLVGMNEEVIMRGIVLNLFADRFSNTRRGVLAAIILSSVIFGAAHIPNVLSGVPLSSALIQALQATLLGVLFAAIYLRSGNLWICIIIHALVDFGGLMASGIFGNGDMTDMIGSLSVLNLVVTVPLFLVPCIVLLRRSKLDEIVEMREGEIIIPSEREGENIATVSLVLGILGIVTGFVGYGAGFGLVGLLGAICSKKIKPQQNGTATAALVTSIIGLVIAALVIVAMLFLMPVLGDVSTLESIMNQ
;
A
#
# COMPACT_ATOMS: atom_id res chain seq x y z
N MET A 1 -21.61 -16.12 13.76
CA MET A 1 -22.23 -15.87 12.43
C MET A 1 -21.55 -16.65 11.31
N LYS A 2 -20.21 -16.70 11.29
CA LYS A 2 -19.38 -17.38 10.28
C LYS A 2 -19.95 -18.68 9.69
N ASN A 3 -20.18 -19.71 10.49
CA ASN A 3 -20.64 -21.02 10.00
C ASN A 3 -22.01 -20.95 9.30
N LYS A 4 -22.91 -20.06 9.76
CA LYS A 4 -24.21 -19.83 9.11
C LYS A 4 -24.03 -19.20 7.73
N ILE A 5 -23.13 -18.22 7.60
CA ILE A 5 -22.83 -17.57 6.31
C ILE A 5 -22.20 -18.58 5.33
N LEU A 6 -21.24 -19.38 5.79
CA LEU A 6 -20.55 -20.35 4.94
C LEU A 6 -21.45 -21.50 4.46
N GLY A 7 -22.56 -21.77 5.17
CA GLY A 7 -23.59 -22.72 4.74
C GLY A 7 -24.44 -22.23 3.55
N LEU A 8 -24.38 -20.94 3.20
CA LEU A 8 -25.16 -20.38 2.10
C LEU A 8 -24.57 -20.71 0.72
N PRO A 9 -25.37 -20.63 -0.36
CA PRO A 9 -24.86 -20.74 -1.73
C PRO A 9 -23.76 -19.71 -2.02
N LYS A 10 -22.83 -20.03 -2.93
CA LYS A 10 -21.69 -19.14 -3.28
C LYS A 10 -22.17 -17.73 -3.65
N ALA A 11 -23.23 -17.62 -4.44
CA ALA A 11 -23.82 -16.34 -4.84
C ALA A 11 -24.26 -15.49 -3.63
N ALA A 12 -24.91 -16.10 -2.64
CA ALA A 12 -25.33 -15.37 -1.44
C ALA A 12 -24.13 -14.86 -0.62
N VAL A 13 -23.05 -15.64 -0.53
CA VAL A 13 -21.81 -15.21 0.14
C VAL A 13 -21.15 -14.05 -0.59
N ILE A 14 -21.17 -14.05 -1.93
CA ILE A 14 -20.70 -12.92 -2.75
C ILE A 14 -21.51 -11.67 -2.46
N VAL A 15 -22.84 -11.79 -2.47
CA VAL A 15 -23.75 -10.68 -2.14
C VAL A 15 -23.48 -10.14 -0.75
N ILE A 16 -23.24 -10.99 0.25
CA ILE A 16 -22.86 -10.55 1.59
C ILE A 16 -21.56 -9.73 1.56
N GLY A 17 -20.53 -10.19 0.84
CA GLY A 17 -19.29 -9.42 0.68
C GLY A 17 -19.55 -8.03 0.07
N ILE A 18 -20.34 -7.97 -0.99
CA ILE A 18 -20.73 -6.70 -1.65
C ILE A 18 -21.51 -5.79 -0.68
N VAL A 19 -22.48 -6.33 0.06
CA VAL A 19 -23.29 -5.57 1.01
C VAL A 19 -22.44 -5.00 2.14
N ILE A 20 -21.49 -5.79 2.68
CA ILE A 20 -20.57 -5.31 3.73
C ILE A 20 -19.75 -4.12 3.22
N THR A 21 -19.21 -4.21 2.01
CA THR A 21 -18.46 -3.11 1.38
C THR A 21 -19.37 -1.92 1.05
N ALA A 22 -20.58 -2.15 0.54
CA ALA A 22 -21.51 -1.07 0.21
C ALA A 22 -21.97 -0.30 1.45
N LEU A 23 -22.26 -1.00 2.55
CA LEU A 23 -22.61 -0.36 3.83
C LEU A 23 -21.44 0.44 4.42
N PHE A 24 -20.21 -0.06 4.27
CA PHE A 24 -19.00 0.70 4.60
C PHE A 24 -18.95 2.02 3.82
N LEU A 25 -19.16 1.98 2.50
CA LEU A 25 -19.15 3.17 1.65
C LEU A 25 -20.31 4.12 1.96
N VAL A 26 -21.51 3.61 2.21
CA VAL A 26 -22.67 4.44 2.60
C VAL A 26 -22.35 5.17 3.90
N LEU A 27 -21.77 4.48 4.89
CA LEU A 27 -21.36 5.11 6.14
C LEU A 27 -20.29 6.19 5.89
N MET A 28 -19.26 5.89 5.10
CA MET A 28 -18.23 6.87 4.71
C MET A 28 -18.83 8.12 4.09
N ASN A 29 -19.76 7.96 3.14
CA ASN A 29 -20.42 9.08 2.47
C ASN A 29 -21.34 9.87 3.42
N LEU A 30 -22.07 9.20 4.31
CA LEU A 30 -22.92 9.89 5.30
C LEU A 30 -22.08 10.70 6.29
N VAL A 31 -20.98 10.13 6.78
CA VAL A 31 -20.08 10.82 7.70
C VAL A 31 -19.34 11.96 6.98
N GLY A 32 -18.91 11.75 5.72
CA GLY A 32 -18.33 12.80 4.88
C GLY A 32 -19.31 13.94 4.61
N ALA A 33 -20.56 13.64 4.26
CA ALA A 33 -21.61 14.64 4.07
C ALA A 33 -21.86 15.45 5.35
N ALA A 34 -21.93 14.79 6.52
CA ALA A 34 -22.02 15.47 7.80
C ALA A 34 -20.78 16.35 8.07
N ALA A 35 -19.58 15.87 7.72
CA ALA A 35 -18.32 16.59 7.88
C ALA A 35 -18.25 17.86 7.03
N THR A 36 -18.94 17.92 5.87
CA THR A 36 -18.96 19.12 5.02
C THR A 36 -19.49 20.37 5.74
N HIS A 37 -20.40 20.20 6.72
CA HIS A 37 -20.93 21.30 7.53
C HIS A 37 -19.90 21.95 8.46
N PHE A 38 -18.72 21.35 8.63
CA PHE A 38 -17.65 21.83 9.50
C PHE A 38 -16.41 22.31 8.71
N THR A 39 -16.46 22.32 7.38
CA THR A 39 -15.34 22.72 6.50
C THR A 39 -14.91 24.18 6.67
N THR A 40 -15.78 25.05 7.17
CA THR A 40 -15.45 26.45 7.45
C THR A 40 -14.58 26.64 8.69
N ILE A 41 -14.46 25.61 9.54
CA ILE A 41 -13.74 25.69 10.83
C ILE A 41 -12.65 24.62 10.99
N MET A 42 -12.60 23.60 10.14
CA MET A 42 -11.67 22.47 10.23
C MET A 42 -11.12 22.12 8.84
N ASP A 43 -9.84 21.75 8.78
CA ASP A 43 -9.22 21.33 7.52
C ASP A 43 -9.72 19.94 7.07
N SER A 44 -9.64 19.69 5.76
CA SER A 44 -10.16 18.49 5.11
C SER A 44 -9.61 17.18 5.68
N TYR A 45 -8.33 17.13 6.07
CA TYR A 45 -7.74 15.92 6.64
C TYR A 45 -8.17 15.68 8.09
N THR A 46 -8.42 16.74 8.87
CA THR A 46 -9.01 16.59 10.21
C THR A 46 -10.45 16.07 10.13
N LEU A 47 -11.23 16.57 9.17
CA LEU A 47 -12.57 16.05 8.91
C LEU A 47 -12.55 14.59 8.47
N GLN A 48 -11.65 14.24 7.55
CA GLN A 48 -11.46 12.85 7.14
C GLN A 48 -11.02 11.97 8.31
N PHE A 49 -10.09 12.43 9.15
CA PHE A 49 -9.63 11.70 10.33
C PHE A 49 -10.80 11.32 11.26
N ILE A 50 -11.67 12.28 11.56
CA ILE A 50 -12.86 12.06 12.38
C ILE A 50 -13.81 11.06 11.69
N ALA A 51 -13.98 11.18 10.38
CA ALA A 51 -14.79 10.26 9.61
C ALA A 51 -14.26 8.81 9.70
N GLU A 52 -12.95 8.64 9.53
CA GLU A 52 -12.29 7.35 9.60
C GLU A 52 -12.38 6.70 10.99
N ILE A 53 -12.41 7.48 12.08
CA ILE A 53 -12.66 6.94 13.42
C ILE A 53 -14.08 6.34 13.49
N GLY A 54 -15.08 7.07 12.98
CA GLY A 54 -16.46 6.60 12.94
C GLY A 54 -16.60 5.31 12.14
N VAL A 55 -15.92 5.22 11.00
CA VAL A 55 -15.99 4.05 10.12
C VAL A 55 -15.12 2.89 10.60
N ALA A 56 -14.07 3.16 11.38
CA ALA A 56 -13.30 2.12 12.07
C ALA A 56 -14.17 1.31 13.04
N VAL A 57 -15.12 1.95 13.72
CA VAL A 57 -16.10 1.24 14.57
C VAL A 57 -16.91 0.23 13.74
N TYR A 58 -17.35 0.61 12.55
CA TYR A 58 -18.03 -0.29 11.63
C TYR A 58 -17.11 -1.43 11.16
N ALA A 59 -15.91 -1.11 10.67
CA ALA A 59 -14.98 -2.10 10.14
C ALA A 59 -14.60 -3.16 11.19
N ILE A 60 -14.25 -2.72 12.39
CA ILE A 60 -13.95 -3.61 13.51
C ILE A 60 -15.21 -4.35 13.96
N GLY A 61 -16.34 -3.67 14.12
CA GLY A 61 -17.62 -4.31 14.48
C GLY A 61 -17.99 -5.45 13.53
N MET A 62 -17.92 -5.20 12.21
CA MET A 62 -18.19 -6.20 11.18
C MET A 62 -17.17 -7.35 11.19
N LEU A 63 -15.91 -7.07 11.49
CA LEU A 63 -14.87 -8.10 11.62
C LEU A 63 -15.21 -9.09 12.74
N PHE A 64 -15.66 -8.59 13.89
CA PHE A 64 -16.10 -9.43 15.02
C PHE A 64 -17.43 -10.15 14.71
N LEU A 65 -18.41 -9.46 14.12
CA LEU A 65 -19.71 -10.04 13.78
C LEU A 65 -19.57 -11.20 12.79
N THR A 66 -18.72 -11.04 11.77
CA THR A 66 -18.45 -12.07 10.76
C THR A 66 -17.57 -13.20 11.27
N GLY A 67 -16.90 -13.02 12.42
CA GLY A 67 -16.07 -14.03 13.07
C GLY A 67 -14.64 -14.13 12.50
N TYR A 68 -14.13 -13.02 11.94
CA TYR A 68 -12.80 -12.95 11.33
C TYR A 68 -11.77 -12.19 12.17
N GLN A 69 -12.07 -11.81 13.42
CA GLN A 69 -11.18 -11.04 14.32
C GLN A 69 -9.77 -11.65 14.51
N GLN A 70 -9.61 -12.95 14.28
CA GLN A 70 -8.31 -13.63 14.27
C GLN A 70 -7.34 -13.06 13.23
N SER A 71 -7.82 -12.44 12.14
CA SER A 71 -6.97 -11.80 11.12
C SER A 71 -6.09 -10.68 11.68
N LEU A 72 -6.52 -10.00 12.75
CA LEU A 72 -5.75 -8.95 13.44
C LEU A 72 -4.62 -9.52 14.32
N ARG A 73 -4.70 -10.79 14.71
CA ARG A 73 -3.74 -11.43 15.62
C ARG A 73 -2.74 -12.33 14.89
N LYS A 74 -3.06 -12.76 13.67
CA LYS A 74 -2.17 -13.61 12.87
C LYS A 74 -0.94 -12.81 12.44
N THR A 75 0.22 -13.27 12.87
CA THR A 75 1.51 -12.76 12.40
C THR A 75 2.04 -13.51 11.19
N GLY A 76 1.48 -14.69 10.89
CA GLY A 76 1.87 -15.58 9.80
C GLY A 76 3.38 -15.82 9.77
N VAL A 77 4.05 -15.42 8.69
CA VAL A 77 5.51 -15.55 8.51
C VAL A 77 6.34 -14.52 9.30
N GLY A 78 5.68 -13.66 10.09
CA GLY A 78 6.28 -12.56 10.84
C GLY A 78 6.41 -11.27 10.02
N PHE A 79 6.62 -10.15 10.70
CA PHE A 79 6.62 -8.82 10.06
C PHE A 79 7.72 -8.65 9.02
N LEU A 80 8.95 -9.04 9.35
CA LEU A 80 10.11 -8.82 8.49
C LEU A 80 10.00 -9.58 7.15
N ARG A 81 9.61 -10.86 7.19
CA ARG A 81 9.37 -11.65 5.97
C ARG A 81 8.09 -11.24 5.26
N GLY A 82 7.08 -10.75 6.00
CA GLY A 82 5.87 -10.15 5.43
C GLY A 82 6.18 -8.90 4.59
N PHE A 83 6.93 -7.94 5.14
CA PHE A 83 7.37 -6.75 4.40
C PHE A 83 8.28 -7.11 3.23
N TYR A 84 9.14 -8.13 3.35
CA TYR A 84 9.92 -8.61 2.21
C TYR A 84 9.04 -9.28 1.13
N THR A 85 7.99 -10.00 1.52
CA THR A 85 7.00 -10.59 0.59
C THR A 85 6.27 -9.49 -0.18
N GLY A 86 5.92 -8.39 0.49
CA GLY A 86 5.45 -7.15 -0.11
C GLY A 86 6.56 -6.20 -0.54
N GLY A 87 7.81 -6.67 -0.68
CA GLY A 87 8.99 -5.82 -0.81
C GLY A 87 8.94 -4.90 -2.02
N PHE A 88 8.35 -5.36 -3.12
CA PHE A 88 8.06 -4.51 -4.27
C PHE A 88 7.26 -3.26 -3.88
N MET A 89 6.21 -3.42 -3.07
CA MET A 89 5.39 -2.28 -2.61
C MET A 89 6.12 -1.40 -1.62
N VAL A 90 6.95 -1.98 -0.74
CA VAL A 90 7.82 -1.18 0.14
C VAL A 90 8.75 -0.28 -0.69
N GLY A 91 9.40 -0.85 -1.71
CA GLY A 91 10.24 -0.08 -2.64
C GLY A 91 9.45 0.97 -3.42
N TYR A 92 8.26 0.62 -3.91
CA TYR A 92 7.35 1.54 -4.61
C TYR A 92 6.93 2.72 -3.72
N CYS A 93 6.55 2.49 -2.46
CA CYS A 93 6.14 3.57 -1.55
C CYS A 93 7.29 4.54 -1.30
N VAL A 94 8.52 4.04 -1.10
CA VAL A 94 9.71 4.88 -0.95
C VAL A 94 9.98 5.65 -2.24
N TYR A 95 9.88 5.01 -3.40
CA TYR A 95 10.04 5.67 -4.69
C TYR A 95 9.05 6.82 -4.87
N VAL A 96 7.76 6.58 -4.62
CA VAL A 96 6.70 7.60 -4.73
C VAL A 96 6.96 8.74 -3.75
N ALA A 97 7.33 8.45 -2.50
CA ALA A 97 7.64 9.48 -1.51
C ALA A 97 8.82 10.36 -1.96
N VAL A 98 9.90 9.77 -2.46
CA VAL A 98 11.06 10.51 -2.97
C VAL A 98 10.69 11.34 -4.20
N ALA A 99 9.92 10.76 -5.13
CA ALA A 99 9.46 11.47 -6.33
C ALA A 99 8.61 12.69 -5.98
N GLN A 100 7.71 12.56 -4.99
CA GLN A 100 6.91 13.67 -4.51
C GLN A 100 7.76 14.73 -3.85
N LEU A 101 8.69 14.37 -2.95
CA LEU A 101 9.61 15.35 -2.35
C LEU A 101 10.40 16.13 -3.40
N PHE A 102 10.87 15.46 -4.46
CA PHE A 102 11.56 16.11 -5.56
C PHE A 102 10.64 17.07 -6.32
N LEU A 103 9.44 16.62 -6.72
CA LEU A 103 8.47 17.46 -7.43
C LEU A 103 8.14 18.73 -6.64
N GLN A 104 7.94 18.58 -5.32
CA GLN A 104 7.60 19.70 -4.45
C GLN A 104 8.79 20.64 -4.20
N SER A 105 10.02 20.13 -4.22
CA SER A 105 11.21 20.99 -4.11
C SER A 105 11.46 21.86 -5.35
N VAL A 106 10.89 21.50 -6.51
CA VAL A 106 11.07 22.24 -7.77
C VAL A 106 9.86 23.09 -8.15
N SER A 107 8.63 22.70 -7.76
CA SER A 107 7.41 23.42 -8.15
C SER A 107 7.15 24.69 -7.33
N GLY A 108 7.88 24.88 -6.22
CA GLY A 108 7.42 25.75 -5.14
C GLY A 108 6.21 25.11 -4.44
N SER A 109 6.13 25.29 -3.12
CA SER A 109 4.99 24.81 -2.32
C SER A 109 4.20 26.01 -1.82
N ASP A 110 2.88 25.88 -1.67
CA ASP A 110 2.04 26.85 -0.94
C ASP A 110 2.44 26.96 0.56
N GLY A 111 3.34 26.07 1.00
CA GLY A 111 3.96 26.04 2.31
C GLY A 111 4.07 24.60 2.80
N VAL A 112 4.64 24.40 3.99
CA VAL A 112 4.58 23.10 4.68
C VAL A 112 3.52 23.22 5.77
N ARG A 113 2.56 22.28 5.80
CA ARG A 113 1.54 22.22 6.85
C ARG A 113 2.20 22.14 8.23
N SER A 114 1.50 22.63 9.26
CA SER A 114 1.99 22.56 10.64
C SER A 114 2.28 21.11 11.05
N ALA A 115 3.18 20.91 12.03
CA ALA A 115 3.49 19.58 12.55
C ALA A 115 2.23 18.82 13.02
N GLY A 116 1.25 19.53 13.58
CA GLY A 116 -0.05 18.97 13.94
C GLY A 116 -0.86 18.53 12.72
N GLY A 117 -0.91 19.34 11.66
CA GLY A 117 -1.58 18.99 10.42
C GLY A 117 -0.96 17.78 9.71
N ILE A 118 0.37 17.68 9.70
CA ILE A 118 1.09 16.52 9.15
C ILE A 118 0.81 15.26 9.99
N MET A 119 0.78 15.38 11.32
CA MET A 119 0.44 14.25 12.19
C MET A 119 -0.99 13.75 11.91
N ILE A 120 -1.96 14.66 11.78
CA ILE A 120 -3.33 14.31 11.41
C ILE A 120 -3.36 13.62 10.05
N TYR A 121 -2.67 14.16 9.04
CA TYR A 121 -2.55 13.53 7.73
C TYR A 121 -2.04 12.08 7.82
N ILE A 122 -0.94 11.83 8.53
CA ILE A 122 -0.37 10.49 8.71
C ILE A 122 -1.37 9.55 9.39
N LEU A 123 -2.04 10.01 10.44
CA LEU A 123 -3.05 9.22 11.15
C LEU A 123 -4.27 8.92 10.26
N THR A 124 -4.68 9.88 9.43
CA THR A 124 -5.75 9.68 8.44
C THR A 124 -5.37 8.59 7.44
N MET A 125 -4.19 8.64 6.82
CA MET A 125 -3.74 7.62 5.86
C MET A 125 -3.64 6.24 6.52
N PHE A 126 -3.20 6.18 7.77
CA PHE A 126 -3.19 4.93 8.52
C PHE A 126 -4.60 4.37 8.75
N LEU A 127 -5.56 5.22 9.15
CA LEU A 127 -6.93 4.76 9.38
C LEU A 127 -7.64 4.37 8.08
N VAL A 128 -7.44 5.10 6.97
CA VAL A 128 -7.93 4.72 5.64
C VAL A 128 -7.45 3.31 5.30
N GLY A 129 -6.12 3.11 5.28
CA GLY A 129 -5.53 1.81 4.98
C GLY A 129 -5.98 0.71 5.95
N MET A 130 -6.15 1.02 7.25
CA MET A 130 -6.66 0.08 8.24
C MET A 130 -8.10 -0.34 7.92
N ASN A 131 -8.98 0.63 7.72
CA ASN A 131 -10.41 0.42 7.52
C ASN A 131 -10.67 -0.38 6.25
N GLU A 132 -10.03 0.01 5.15
CA GLU A 132 -10.17 -0.66 3.87
C GLU A 132 -9.60 -2.09 3.91
N GLU A 133 -8.42 -2.30 4.48
CA GLU A 133 -7.84 -3.64 4.57
C GLU A 133 -8.60 -4.56 5.53
N VAL A 134 -9.13 -4.04 6.64
CA VAL A 134 -9.99 -4.82 7.55
C VAL A 134 -11.24 -5.31 6.83
N ILE A 135 -11.92 -4.43 6.08
CA ILE A 135 -13.08 -4.83 5.28
C ILE A 135 -12.67 -5.81 4.17
N MET A 136 -11.69 -5.44 3.34
CA MET A 136 -11.41 -6.17 2.11
C MET A 136 -10.61 -7.45 2.34
N ARG A 137 -9.52 -7.40 3.12
CA ARG A 137 -8.63 -8.56 3.36
C ARG A 137 -9.03 -9.28 4.64
N GLY A 138 -9.37 -8.54 5.68
CA GLY A 138 -9.83 -9.08 6.95
C GLY A 138 -11.16 -9.84 6.84
N ILE A 139 -12.12 -9.33 6.07
CA ILE A 139 -13.46 -9.94 5.95
C ILE A 139 -13.69 -10.52 4.56
N VAL A 140 -13.79 -9.70 3.52
CA VAL A 140 -14.32 -10.10 2.19
C VAL A 140 -13.47 -11.20 1.54
N LEU A 141 -12.14 -11.03 1.52
CA LEU A 141 -11.23 -12.02 0.96
C LEU A 141 -11.26 -13.33 1.75
N ASN A 142 -11.17 -13.28 3.10
CA ASN A 142 -11.25 -14.49 3.92
C ASN A 142 -12.60 -15.20 3.75
N LEU A 143 -13.69 -14.43 3.61
CA LEU A 143 -15.03 -14.96 3.38
C LEU A 143 -15.11 -15.72 2.05
N PHE A 144 -14.59 -15.14 0.98
CA PHE A 144 -14.57 -15.79 -0.34
C PHE A 144 -13.61 -16.98 -0.36
N ALA A 145 -12.42 -16.85 0.22
CA ALA A 145 -11.44 -17.92 0.28
C ALA A 145 -11.99 -19.12 1.06
N ASP A 146 -12.67 -18.90 2.19
CA ASP A 146 -13.30 -19.97 2.98
C ASP A 146 -14.46 -20.63 2.21
N ARG A 147 -15.13 -19.88 1.32
CA ARG A 147 -16.26 -20.41 0.54
C ARG A 147 -15.88 -21.11 -0.75
N PHE A 148 -14.82 -20.69 -1.44
CA PHE A 148 -14.53 -21.06 -2.84
C PHE A 148 -13.74 -22.36 -3.03
N SER A 149 -13.72 -23.24 -2.03
CA SER A 149 -12.87 -24.44 -1.94
C SER A 149 -11.38 -24.12 -1.86
N ASN A 150 -10.63 -24.95 -1.14
CA ASN A 150 -9.19 -24.76 -1.00
C ASN A 150 -8.43 -25.33 -2.20
N THR A 151 -8.72 -24.79 -3.38
CA THR A 151 -8.05 -25.14 -4.63
C THR A 151 -7.40 -23.90 -5.22
N ARG A 152 -6.39 -24.07 -6.09
CA ARG A 152 -5.77 -22.96 -6.83
C ARG A 152 -6.82 -22.04 -7.48
N ARG A 153 -7.83 -22.63 -8.12
CA ARG A 153 -8.93 -21.89 -8.78
C ARG A 153 -9.81 -21.17 -7.77
N GLY A 154 -10.12 -21.81 -6.65
CA GLY A 154 -10.89 -21.21 -5.56
C GLY A 154 -10.21 -20.00 -4.95
N VAL A 155 -8.91 -20.13 -4.65
CA VAL A 155 -8.07 -19.04 -4.12
C VAL A 155 -7.97 -17.89 -5.12
N LEU A 156 -7.68 -18.17 -6.40
CA LEU A 156 -7.64 -17.14 -7.44
C LEU A 156 -8.99 -16.44 -7.61
N ALA A 157 -10.10 -17.17 -7.59
CA ALA A 157 -11.44 -16.58 -7.68
C ALA A 157 -11.73 -15.65 -6.48
N ALA A 158 -11.31 -16.03 -5.28
CA ALA A 158 -11.45 -15.20 -4.08
C ALA A 158 -10.65 -13.89 -4.20
N ILE A 159 -9.39 -14.00 -4.63
CA ILE A 159 -8.50 -12.86 -4.86
C ILE A 159 -9.10 -11.90 -5.90
N ILE A 160 -9.47 -12.41 -7.08
CA ILE A 160 -9.97 -11.57 -8.17
C ILE A 160 -11.27 -10.89 -7.76
N LEU A 161 -12.21 -11.65 -7.17
CA LEU A 161 -13.51 -11.10 -6.83
C LEU A 161 -13.44 -10.04 -5.72
N SER A 162 -12.65 -10.28 -4.66
CA SER A 162 -12.47 -9.26 -3.63
C SER A 162 -11.80 -8.00 -4.18
N SER A 163 -10.87 -8.17 -5.12
CA SER A 163 -10.12 -7.06 -5.72
C SER A 163 -10.98 -6.22 -6.66
N VAL A 164 -11.87 -6.85 -7.43
CA VAL A 164 -12.85 -6.13 -8.28
C VAL A 164 -13.84 -5.37 -7.42
N ILE A 165 -14.31 -5.94 -6.30
CA ILE A 165 -15.16 -5.21 -5.35
C ILE A 165 -14.41 -4.01 -4.77
N PHE A 166 -13.13 -4.17 -4.44
CA PHE A 166 -12.30 -3.08 -3.92
C PHE A 166 -12.14 -1.95 -4.95
N GLY A 167 -11.85 -2.27 -6.20
CA GLY A 167 -11.81 -1.26 -7.27
C GLY A 167 -13.15 -0.58 -7.49
N ALA A 168 -14.24 -1.34 -7.57
CA ALA A 168 -15.58 -0.79 -7.73
C ALA A 168 -15.99 0.15 -6.59
N ALA A 169 -15.45 -0.06 -5.38
CA ALA A 169 -15.69 0.79 -4.22
C ALA A 169 -15.17 2.24 -4.37
N HIS A 170 -14.32 2.50 -5.39
CA HIS A 170 -13.78 3.83 -5.67
C HIS A 170 -14.58 4.61 -6.71
N ILE A 171 -15.45 3.95 -7.49
CA ILE A 171 -16.31 4.61 -8.49
C ILE A 171 -17.20 5.70 -7.86
N PRO A 172 -17.77 5.52 -6.64
CA PRO A 172 -18.57 6.56 -5.99
C PRO A 172 -17.85 7.88 -5.72
N ASN A 173 -16.53 7.99 -5.88
CA ASN A 173 -15.81 9.26 -5.77
C ASN A 173 -16.30 10.32 -6.77
N VAL A 174 -17.00 9.91 -7.84
CA VAL A 174 -17.72 10.86 -8.73
C VAL A 174 -18.77 11.70 -8.00
N LEU A 175 -19.35 11.17 -6.92
CA LEU A 175 -20.31 11.89 -6.07
C LEU A 175 -19.64 13.02 -5.27
N SER A 176 -18.32 12.92 -5.08
CA SER A 176 -17.48 13.93 -4.43
C SER A 176 -16.86 14.93 -5.41
N GLY A 177 -17.22 14.87 -6.70
CA GLY A 177 -16.75 15.80 -7.73
C GLY A 177 -15.61 15.29 -8.60
N VAL A 178 -15.14 14.06 -8.41
CA VAL A 178 -14.10 13.44 -9.27
C VAL A 178 -14.67 13.18 -10.68
N PRO A 179 -13.96 13.53 -11.77
CA PRO A 179 -14.37 13.16 -13.12
C PRO A 179 -14.53 11.64 -13.29
N LEU A 180 -15.58 11.21 -14.00
CA LEU A 180 -15.85 9.78 -14.21
C LEU A 180 -14.65 9.03 -14.80
N SER A 181 -13.93 9.64 -15.74
CA SER A 181 -12.71 9.05 -16.32
C SER A 181 -11.66 8.75 -15.26
N SER A 182 -11.41 9.71 -14.36
CA SER A 182 -10.41 9.61 -13.30
C SER A 182 -10.84 8.59 -12.24
N ALA A 183 -12.13 8.55 -11.89
CA ALA A 183 -12.69 7.54 -10.98
C ALA A 183 -12.60 6.11 -11.56
N LEU A 184 -12.81 5.92 -12.87
CA LEU A 184 -12.63 4.62 -13.53
C LEU A 184 -11.16 4.19 -13.59
N ILE A 185 -10.24 5.14 -13.83
CA ILE A 185 -8.80 4.90 -13.76
C ILE A 185 -8.41 4.47 -12.34
N GLN A 186 -8.88 5.20 -11.32
CA GLN A 186 -8.65 4.86 -9.92
C GLN A 186 -9.20 3.48 -9.59
N ALA A 187 -10.42 3.14 -10.02
CA ALA A 187 -11.03 1.83 -9.79
C ALA A 187 -10.20 0.69 -10.41
N LEU A 188 -9.63 0.89 -11.60
CA LEU A 188 -8.75 -0.09 -12.23
C LEU A 188 -7.43 -0.25 -11.47
N GLN A 189 -6.81 0.86 -11.05
CA GLN A 189 -5.57 0.83 -10.25
C GLN A 189 -5.80 0.16 -8.89
N ALA A 190 -6.88 0.52 -8.21
CA ALA A 190 -7.32 -0.08 -6.96
C ALA A 190 -7.63 -1.58 -7.14
N THR A 191 -8.17 -2.01 -8.28
CA THR A 191 -8.34 -3.45 -8.57
C THR A 191 -6.99 -4.18 -8.64
N LEU A 192 -5.98 -3.60 -9.29
CA LEU A 192 -4.65 -4.22 -9.39
C LEU A 192 -3.92 -4.26 -8.04
N LEU A 193 -3.97 -3.16 -7.27
CA LEU A 193 -3.50 -3.15 -5.88
C LEU A 193 -4.29 -4.12 -5.00
N GLY A 194 -5.59 -4.23 -5.26
CA GLY A 194 -6.52 -5.28 -4.87
C GLY A 194 -5.85 -6.65 -4.82
N VAL A 195 -5.48 -7.09 -6.02
CA VAL A 195 -4.88 -8.41 -6.28
C VAL A 195 -3.53 -8.52 -5.59
N LEU A 196 -2.71 -7.47 -5.63
CA LEU A 196 -1.37 -7.46 -5.06
C LEU A 196 -1.40 -7.60 -3.52
N PHE A 197 -2.20 -6.81 -2.82
CA PHE A 197 -2.35 -6.93 -1.37
C PHE A 197 -3.04 -8.24 -0.98
N ALA A 198 -3.98 -8.75 -1.75
CA ALA A 198 -4.54 -10.08 -1.50
C ALA A 198 -3.46 -11.17 -1.59
N ALA A 199 -2.56 -11.09 -2.58
CA ALA A 199 -1.41 -11.99 -2.69
C ALA A 199 -0.44 -11.83 -1.50
N ILE A 200 -0.11 -10.60 -1.10
CA ILE A 200 0.76 -10.31 0.05
C ILE A 200 0.13 -10.84 1.34
N TYR A 201 -1.17 -10.59 1.58
CA TYR A 201 -1.88 -11.05 2.76
C TYR A 201 -1.92 -12.58 2.85
N LEU A 202 -2.29 -13.27 1.77
CA LEU A 202 -2.39 -14.73 1.78
C LEU A 202 -1.03 -15.43 1.89
N ARG A 203 0.03 -14.80 1.38
CA ARG A 203 1.40 -15.35 1.50
C ARG A 203 2.08 -15.01 2.83
N SER A 204 1.80 -13.85 3.39
CA SER A 204 2.39 -13.43 4.66
C SER A 204 1.60 -13.92 5.85
N GLY A 205 0.29 -14.16 5.69
CA GLY A 205 -0.65 -14.46 6.76
C GLY A 205 -0.81 -13.32 7.77
N ASN A 206 -0.47 -12.08 7.41
CA ASN A 206 -0.41 -10.94 8.32
C ASN A 206 -1.14 -9.72 7.73
N LEU A 207 -2.28 -9.37 8.31
CA LEU A 207 -3.10 -8.24 7.87
C LEU A 207 -2.40 -6.89 8.06
N TRP A 208 -1.60 -6.73 9.12
CA TRP A 208 -0.90 -5.48 9.43
C TRP A 208 0.10 -5.08 8.36
N ILE A 209 0.67 -6.04 7.62
CA ILE A 209 1.55 -5.74 6.50
C ILE A 209 0.78 -5.01 5.41
N CYS A 210 -0.41 -5.47 5.07
CA CYS A 210 -1.26 -4.80 4.08
C CYS A 210 -1.71 -3.44 4.59
N ILE A 211 -2.14 -3.33 5.85
CA ILE A 211 -2.55 -2.05 6.47
C ILE A 211 -1.44 -1.00 6.36
N ILE A 212 -0.22 -1.35 6.78
CA ILE A 212 0.91 -0.41 6.78
C ILE A 212 1.32 -0.06 5.36
N ILE A 213 1.42 -1.04 4.46
CA ILE A 213 1.79 -0.77 3.06
C ILE A 213 0.72 0.09 2.37
N HIS A 214 -0.56 -0.18 2.60
CA HIS A 214 -1.65 0.62 2.04
C HIS A 214 -1.58 2.06 2.53
N ALA A 215 -1.44 2.27 3.84
CA ALA A 215 -1.25 3.60 4.42
C ALA A 215 -0.05 4.34 3.80
N LEU A 216 1.04 3.64 3.48
CA LEU A 216 2.22 4.22 2.82
C LEU A 216 1.98 4.54 1.34
N VAL A 217 1.15 3.76 0.64
CA VAL A 217 0.72 4.05 -0.74
C VAL A 217 -0.06 5.36 -0.75
N ASP A 218 -1.06 5.49 0.13
CA ASP A 218 -1.90 6.69 0.20
C ASP A 218 -1.09 7.90 0.68
N PHE A 219 -0.21 7.70 1.67
CA PHE A 219 0.70 8.72 2.15
C PHE A 219 1.60 9.27 1.04
N GLY A 220 2.13 8.40 0.18
CA GLY A 220 2.91 8.81 -0.97
C GLY A 220 2.06 9.51 -2.03
N GLY A 221 0.91 8.92 -2.38
CA GLY A 221 0.03 9.42 -3.43
C GLY A 221 -0.61 10.78 -3.13
N LEU A 222 -0.87 11.08 -1.85
CA LEU A 222 -1.52 12.31 -1.39
C LEU A 222 -0.55 13.28 -0.70
N MET A 223 0.76 13.07 -0.82
CA MET A 223 1.77 13.89 -0.14
C MET A 223 1.66 15.39 -0.51
N ALA A 224 1.34 15.68 -1.77
CA ALA A 224 1.21 17.06 -2.27
C ALA A 224 0.16 17.86 -1.49
N SER A 225 -1.05 17.33 -1.31
CA SER A 225 -2.12 17.99 -0.54
C SER A 225 -1.94 17.81 0.97
N GLY A 226 -1.47 16.64 1.42
CA GLY A 226 -1.35 16.25 2.83
C GLY A 226 -0.19 16.87 3.61
N ILE A 227 0.92 17.21 2.93
CA ILE A 227 2.09 17.87 3.54
C ILE A 227 2.23 19.30 3.04
N PHE A 228 2.07 19.52 1.74
CA PHE A 228 2.38 20.81 1.11
C PHE A 228 1.14 21.68 0.85
N GLY A 229 -0.07 21.17 1.15
CA GLY A 229 -1.30 21.94 1.00
C GLY A 229 -1.74 22.18 -0.44
N ASN A 230 -1.10 21.52 -1.42
CA ASN A 230 -1.38 21.72 -2.83
C ASN A 230 -2.65 20.94 -3.24
N GLY A 231 -3.76 21.67 -3.33
CA GLY A 231 -5.08 21.10 -3.64
C GLY A 231 -5.62 20.20 -2.52
N ASP A 232 -6.66 19.43 -2.85
CA ASP A 232 -7.26 18.44 -1.94
C ASP A 232 -7.23 17.00 -2.51
N MET A 233 -7.84 16.05 -1.78
CA MET A 233 -7.90 14.65 -2.21
C MET A 233 -8.68 14.49 -3.52
N THR A 234 -9.75 15.26 -3.72
CA THR A 234 -10.58 15.24 -4.93
C THR A 234 -9.77 15.73 -6.12
N ASP A 235 -8.98 16.80 -5.96
CA ASP A 235 -8.08 17.32 -7.00
C ASP A 235 -7.02 16.28 -7.40
N MET A 236 -6.39 15.64 -6.41
CA MET A 236 -5.36 14.62 -6.66
C MET A 236 -5.93 13.45 -7.45
N ILE A 237 -7.10 12.93 -7.06
CA ILE A 237 -7.76 11.84 -7.78
C ILE A 237 -8.23 12.33 -9.16
N GLY A 238 -8.76 13.55 -9.25
CA GLY A 238 -9.25 14.16 -10.49
C GLY A 238 -8.16 14.32 -11.55
N SER A 239 -6.91 14.47 -11.13
CA SER A 239 -5.74 14.57 -12.01
C SER A 239 -5.31 13.25 -12.67
N LEU A 240 -5.89 12.10 -12.26
CA LEU A 240 -5.56 10.80 -12.83
C LEU A 240 -5.92 10.75 -14.32
N SER A 241 -4.96 10.31 -15.12
CA SER A 241 -5.07 10.23 -16.58
C SER A 241 -4.74 8.84 -17.10
N VAL A 242 -5.05 8.58 -18.38
CA VAL A 242 -4.71 7.32 -19.04
C VAL A 242 -3.18 7.07 -19.04
N LEU A 243 -2.37 8.13 -19.02
CA LEU A 243 -0.92 8.00 -18.94
C LEU A 243 -0.49 7.32 -17.62
N ASN A 244 -1.21 7.56 -16.52
CA ASN A 244 -0.97 6.86 -15.26
C ASN A 244 -1.17 5.35 -15.42
N LEU A 245 -2.12 4.89 -16.23
CA LEU A 245 -2.36 3.46 -16.48
C LEU A 245 -1.22 2.80 -17.27
N VAL A 246 -0.65 3.49 -18.25
CA VAL A 246 0.47 2.98 -19.06
C VAL A 246 1.64 2.56 -18.17
N VAL A 247 1.88 3.30 -17.10
CA VAL A 247 2.95 3.01 -16.13
C VAL A 247 2.47 2.04 -15.04
N THR A 248 1.33 2.32 -14.41
CA THR A 248 0.87 1.58 -13.22
C THR A 248 0.41 0.15 -13.52
N VAL A 249 -0.17 -0.10 -14.70
CA VAL A 249 -0.65 -1.45 -15.05
C VAL A 249 0.50 -2.45 -15.15
N PRO A 250 1.55 -2.25 -15.97
CA PRO A 250 2.69 -3.18 -15.98
C PRO A 250 3.37 -3.28 -14.61
N LEU A 251 3.51 -2.13 -13.93
CA LEU A 251 4.19 -2.02 -12.65
C LEU A 251 3.53 -2.88 -11.57
N PHE A 252 2.20 -2.93 -11.50
CA PHE A 252 1.48 -3.76 -10.51
C PHE A 252 1.12 -5.15 -11.02
N LEU A 253 0.98 -5.36 -12.33
CA LEU A 253 0.63 -6.67 -12.89
C LEU A 253 1.78 -7.67 -12.77
N VAL A 254 3.02 -7.25 -13.03
CA VAL A 254 4.20 -8.12 -12.93
C VAL A 254 4.36 -8.76 -11.54
N PRO A 255 4.36 -8.01 -10.41
CA PRO A 255 4.45 -8.60 -9.08
C PRO A 255 3.24 -9.48 -8.76
N CYS A 256 2.03 -9.17 -9.26
CA CYS A 256 0.89 -10.08 -9.13
C CYS A 256 1.16 -11.44 -9.78
N ILE A 257 1.67 -11.46 -11.02
CA ILE A 257 2.03 -12.70 -11.73
C ILE A 257 3.11 -13.47 -10.95
N VAL A 258 4.12 -12.78 -10.42
CA VAL A 258 5.19 -13.43 -9.65
C VAL A 258 4.68 -14.01 -8.33
N LEU A 259 3.86 -13.27 -7.58
CA LEU A 259 3.36 -13.68 -6.27
C LEU A 259 2.24 -14.73 -6.38
N LEU A 260 1.53 -14.79 -7.51
CA LEU A 260 0.44 -15.73 -7.77
C LEU A 260 0.79 -16.79 -8.83
N ARG A 261 2.09 -16.99 -9.12
CA ARG A 261 2.54 -18.10 -9.97
C ARG A 261 2.12 -19.44 -9.36
N ARG A 262 2.01 -20.48 -10.20
CA ARG A 262 1.49 -21.80 -9.79
C ARG A 262 2.08 -22.33 -8.48
N SER A 263 3.41 -22.36 -8.34
CA SER A 263 4.04 -22.85 -7.11
C SER A 263 3.73 -22.02 -5.87
N LYS A 264 3.46 -20.72 -6.01
CA LYS A 264 3.07 -19.86 -4.88
C LYS A 264 1.59 -19.97 -4.53
N LEU A 265 0.74 -20.28 -5.51
CA LEU A 265 -0.64 -20.64 -5.22
C LEU A 265 -0.73 -21.99 -4.48
N ASP A 266 0.16 -22.92 -4.77
CA ASP A 266 0.26 -24.19 -4.04
C ASP A 266 0.62 -23.98 -2.58
N GLU A 267 1.68 -23.21 -2.31
CA GLU A 267 2.04 -22.82 -0.95
C GLU A 267 0.86 -22.15 -0.21
N ILE A 268 0.07 -21.29 -0.89
CA ILE A 268 -1.11 -20.68 -0.28
C ILE A 268 -2.18 -21.72 0.06
N VAL A 269 -2.45 -22.67 -0.84
CA VAL A 269 -3.42 -23.73 -0.60
C VAL A 269 -2.98 -24.60 0.59
N GLU A 270 -1.73 -25.06 0.59
CA GLU A 270 -1.11 -25.85 1.67
C GLU A 270 -1.19 -25.12 3.02
N MET A 271 -0.78 -23.84 3.07
CA MET A 271 -0.89 -23.01 4.28
C MET A 271 -2.34 -22.89 4.79
N ARG A 272 -3.32 -22.88 3.88
CA ARG A 272 -4.74 -22.85 4.25
C ARG A 272 -5.28 -24.19 4.74
N GLU A 273 -4.64 -25.31 4.40
CA GLU A 273 -4.91 -26.64 4.98
C GLU A 273 -4.27 -26.81 6.35
N GLY A 274 -3.47 -25.83 6.79
CA GLY A 274 -2.79 -25.80 8.08
C GLY A 274 -1.34 -26.27 8.01
N GLU A 275 -0.80 -26.49 6.81
CA GLU A 275 0.61 -26.86 6.63
C GLU A 275 1.55 -25.68 6.95
N ILE A 276 2.64 -25.97 7.64
CA ILE A 276 3.67 -24.99 7.96
C ILE A 276 4.78 -25.09 6.91
N ILE A 277 4.86 -24.07 6.05
CA ILE A 277 5.91 -24.00 5.02
C ILE A 277 7.22 -23.49 5.63
N ILE A 278 8.16 -24.40 5.83
CA ILE A 278 9.51 -24.09 6.31
C ILE A 278 10.39 -23.72 5.10
N PRO A 279 11.03 -22.53 5.09
CA PRO A 279 11.91 -22.13 4.00
C PRO A 279 13.11 -23.06 3.89
N SER A 280 13.43 -23.47 2.66
CA SER A 280 14.66 -24.22 2.40
C SER A 280 15.90 -23.33 2.45
N GLU A 281 17.08 -23.90 2.71
CA GLU A 281 18.33 -23.14 2.62
C GLU A 281 18.54 -22.51 1.24
N ARG A 282 18.14 -23.22 0.17
CA ARG A 282 18.16 -22.71 -1.20
C ARG A 282 17.27 -21.48 -1.39
N GLU A 283 16.11 -21.43 -0.72
CA GLU A 283 15.30 -20.22 -0.70
C GLU A 283 16.04 -19.07 0.00
N GLY A 284 16.70 -19.35 1.12
CA GLY A 284 17.59 -18.40 1.79
C GLY A 284 18.69 -17.85 0.88
N GLU A 285 19.34 -18.70 0.10
CA GLU A 285 20.39 -18.31 -0.87
C GLU A 285 19.85 -17.46 -2.02
N ASN A 286 18.67 -17.80 -2.54
CA ASN A 286 17.99 -17.01 -3.57
C ASN A 286 17.64 -15.61 -3.03
N ILE A 287 17.11 -15.55 -1.80
CA ILE A 287 16.80 -14.28 -1.13
C ILE A 287 18.09 -13.46 -0.93
N ALA A 288 19.21 -14.07 -0.52
CA ALA A 288 20.50 -13.39 -0.39
C ALA A 288 20.94 -12.77 -1.72
N THR A 289 20.85 -13.56 -2.80
CA THR A 289 21.27 -13.14 -4.15
C THR A 289 20.42 -11.98 -4.64
N VAL A 290 19.09 -12.08 -4.55
CA VAL A 290 18.18 -10.99 -4.91
C VAL A 290 18.47 -9.75 -4.07
N SER A 291 18.68 -9.92 -2.77
CA SER A 291 18.98 -8.81 -1.86
C SER A 291 20.30 -8.11 -2.18
N LEU A 292 21.32 -8.87 -2.61
CA LEU A 292 22.60 -8.31 -3.05
C LEU A 292 22.41 -7.46 -4.31
N VAL A 293 21.65 -7.97 -5.29
CA VAL A 293 21.32 -7.22 -6.52
C VAL A 293 20.57 -5.94 -6.17
N LEU A 294 19.55 -6.00 -5.31
CA LEU A 294 18.82 -4.81 -4.85
C LEU A 294 19.74 -3.83 -4.11
N GLY A 295 20.65 -4.30 -3.25
CA GLY A 295 21.62 -3.44 -2.59
C GLY A 295 22.56 -2.72 -3.57
N ILE A 296 23.06 -3.43 -4.59
CA ILE A 296 23.89 -2.83 -5.66
C ILE A 296 23.09 -1.79 -6.45
N LEU A 297 21.85 -2.12 -6.86
CA LEU A 297 20.95 -1.17 -7.50
C LEU A 297 20.67 0.04 -6.60
N GLY A 298 20.54 -0.17 -5.30
CA GLY A 298 20.37 0.89 -4.30
C GLY A 298 21.57 1.84 -4.24
N ILE A 299 22.80 1.36 -4.41
CA ILE A 299 23.99 2.22 -4.53
C ILE A 299 23.93 3.04 -5.82
N VAL A 300 23.70 2.38 -6.96
CA VAL A 300 23.70 3.05 -8.28
C VAL A 300 22.61 4.12 -8.36
N THR A 301 21.40 3.80 -7.90
CA THR A 301 20.25 4.72 -7.92
C THR A 301 20.18 5.61 -6.69
N GLY A 302 21.07 5.42 -5.71
CA GLY A 302 21.13 6.26 -4.50
C GLY A 302 21.49 7.71 -4.83
N PHE A 303 22.29 7.94 -5.88
CA PHE A 303 22.70 9.27 -6.34
C PHE A 303 21.55 10.15 -6.86
N VAL A 304 20.35 9.57 -7.03
CA VAL A 304 19.11 10.29 -7.38
C VAL A 304 18.02 10.10 -6.32
N GLY A 305 18.38 9.65 -5.11
CA GLY A 305 17.45 9.40 -4.00
C GLY A 305 16.64 8.10 -4.11
N TYR A 306 16.33 7.63 -5.32
CA TYR A 306 15.50 6.44 -5.54
C TYR A 306 16.12 5.13 -5.03
N GLY A 307 17.44 5.09 -4.79
CA GLY A 307 18.13 3.96 -4.19
C GLY A 307 17.65 3.57 -2.80
N ALA A 308 16.96 4.46 -2.09
CA ALA A 308 16.39 4.17 -0.77
C ALA A 308 15.40 2.99 -0.82
N GLY A 309 14.57 2.90 -1.86
CA GLY A 309 13.60 1.81 -1.99
C GLY A 309 14.28 0.46 -2.18
N PHE A 310 15.23 0.39 -3.12
CA PHE A 310 16.01 -0.83 -3.37
C PHE A 310 16.85 -1.25 -2.16
N GLY A 311 17.52 -0.29 -1.51
CA GLY A 311 18.31 -0.52 -0.30
C GLY A 311 17.44 -1.05 0.86
N LEU A 312 16.25 -0.50 1.09
CA LEU A 312 15.36 -0.97 2.14
C LEU A 312 14.90 -2.42 1.91
N VAL A 313 14.50 -2.74 0.68
CA VAL A 313 14.04 -4.11 0.34
C VAL A 313 15.19 -5.10 0.36
N GLY A 314 16.37 -4.70 -0.12
CA GLY A 314 17.60 -5.47 -0.02
C GLY A 314 18.00 -5.75 1.43
N LEU A 315 17.89 -4.75 2.31
CA LEU A 315 18.14 -4.91 3.74
C LEU A 315 17.18 -5.92 4.38
N LEU A 316 15.88 -5.78 4.13
CA LEU A 316 14.86 -6.72 4.64
C LEU A 316 15.13 -8.15 4.17
N GLY A 317 15.44 -8.33 2.88
CA GLY A 317 15.72 -9.64 2.31
C GLY A 317 17.01 -10.25 2.87
N ALA A 318 18.06 -9.46 3.03
CA ALA A 318 19.32 -9.96 3.58
C ALA A 318 19.16 -10.40 5.05
N ILE A 319 18.36 -9.69 5.85
CA ILE A 319 18.01 -10.13 7.21
C ILE A 319 17.16 -11.42 7.16
N CYS A 320 16.18 -11.52 6.25
CA CYS A 320 15.39 -12.74 6.06
C CYS A 320 16.30 -13.94 5.74
N SER A 321 17.23 -13.76 4.81
CA SER A 321 18.17 -14.81 4.39
C SER A 321 19.05 -15.27 5.54
N LYS A 322 19.59 -14.35 6.35
CA LYS A 322 20.39 -14.72 7.54
C LYS A 322 19.60 -15.46 8.60
N LYS A 323 18.29 -15.19 8.72
CA LYS A 323 17.42 -15.97 9.63
C LYS A 323 17.18 -17.39 9.11
N ILE A 324 17.12 -17.59 7.80
CA ILE A 324 16.94 -18.92 7.18
C ILE A 324 18.25 -19.71 7.20
N LYS A 325 19.37 -19.08 6.83
CA LYS A 325 20.71 -19.67 6.79
C LYS A 325 21.69 -18.82 7.61
N PRO A 326 21.84 -19.08 8.92
CA PRO A 326 22.67 -18.26 9.82
C PRO A 326 24.17 -18.45 9.62
N GLN A 327 24.60 -19.65 9.24
CA GLN A 327 26.01 -19.99 9.08
C GLN A 327 26.47 -19.84 7.62
N GLN A 328 27.68 -19.31 7.43
CA GLN A 328 28.37 -19.23 6.13
C GLN A 328 27.58 -18.52 5.01
N ASN A 329 26.76 -17.52 5.36
CA ASN A 329 25.97 -16.76 4.40
C ASN A 329 26.67 -15.44 4.02
N GLY A 330 27.78 -15.57 3.29
CA GLY A 330 28.59 -14.44 2.81
C GLY A 330 27.78 -13.49 1.90
N THR A 331 26.98 -14.05 1.00
CA THR A 331 26.11 -13.27 0.08
C THR A 331 25.10 -12.41 0.82
N ALA A 332 24.44 -12.93 1.86
CA ALA A 332 23.51 -12.11 2.66
C ALA A 332 24.26 -11.03 3.46
N THR A 333 25.49 -11.29 3.88
CA THR A 333 26.32 -10.28 4.55
C THR A 333 26.69 -9.15 3.58
N ALA A 334 27.14 -9.50 2.37
CA ALA A 334 27.39 -8.52 1.32
C ALA A 334 26.13 -7.72 0.98
N ALA A 335 24.97 -8.39 0.87
CA ALA A 335 23.69 -7.75 0.63
C ALA A 335 23.29 -6.74 1.71
N LEU A 336 23.52 -7.07 3.00
CA LEU A 336 23.29 -6.12 4.10
C LEU A 336 24.16 -4.87 3.92
N VAL A 337 25.45 -5.05 3.67
CA VAL A 337 26.42 -3.95 3.54
C VAL A 337 26.05 -3.07 2.35
N THR A 338 25.84 -3.63 1.16
CA THR A 338 25.50 -2.84 -0.03
C THR A 338 24.17 -2.11 0.13
N SER A 339 23.18 -2.74 0.77
CA SER A 339 21.89 -2.12 1.07
C SER A 339 22.01 -0.92 2.02
N ILE A 340 22.82 -1.04 3.08
CA ILE A 340 23.09 0.06 4.02
C ILE A 340 23.80 1.22 3.31
N ILE A 341 24.82 0.92 2.49
CA ILE A 341 25.52 1.96 1.71
C ILE A 341 24.55 2.69 0.79
N GLY A 342 23.71 1.95 0.04
CA GLY A 342 22.70 2.55 -0.84
C GLY A 342 21.70 3.44 -0.09
N LEU A 343 21.23 3.00 1.08
CA LEU A 343 20.35 3.80 1.95
C LEU A 343 21.01 5.08 2.44
N VAL A 344 22.27 5.02 2.85
CA VAL A 344 23.02 6.20 3.33
C VAL A 344 23.23 7.21 2.19
N ILE A 345 23.66 6.74 1.01
CA ILE A 345 23.81 7.60 -0.17
C ILE A 345 22.48 8.27 -0.52
N ALA A 346 21.41 7.49 -0.61
CA ALA A 346 20.08 8.01 -0.92
C ALA A 346 19.60 9.04 0.11
N ALA A 347 19.80 8.79 1.40
CA ALA A 347 19.43 9.73 2.46
C ALA A 347 20.18 11.06 2.35
N LEU A 348 21.50 11.01 2.11
CA LEU A 348 22.31 12.22 1.90
C LEU A 348 21.82 13.03 0.70
N VAL A 349 21.50 12.34 -0.40
CA VAL A 349 20.99 12.99 -1.62
C VAL A 349 19.61 13.59 -1.40
N ILE A 350 18.68 12.88 -0.77
CA ILE A 350 17.34 13.39 -0.47
C ILE A 350 17.44 14.64 0.41
N VAL A 351 18.27 14.61 1.44
CA VAL A 351 18.53 15.78 2.29
C VAL A 351 19.10 16.94 1.46
N ALA A 352 20.12 16.68 0.65
CA ALA A 352 20.71 17.70 -0.22
C ALA A 352 19.68 18.30 -1.19
N MET A 353 18.81 17.48 -1.80
CA MET A 353 17.74 17.93 -2.69
C MET A 353 16.77 18.88 -1.98
N LEU A 354 16.34 18.53 -0.77
CA LEU A 354 15.41 19.34 0.01
C LEU A 354 15.97 20.73 0.36
N PHE A 355 17.28 20.88 0.50
CA PHE A 355 17.92 22.17 0.81
C PHE A 355 18.41 22.94 -0.42
N LEU A 356 18.88 22.26 -1.47
CA LEU A 356 19.52 22.89 -2.64
C LEU A 356 18.53 23.24 -3.75
N MET A 357 17.51 22.41 -3.99
CA MET A 357 16.60 22.60 -5.13
C MET A 357 15.71 23.84 -5.00
N PRO A 358 15.20 24.20 -3.80
CA PRO A 358 14.49 25.47 -3.63
C PRO A 358 15.37 26.67 -3.98
N VAL A 359 16.65 26.63 -3.63
CA VAL A 359 17.61 27.72 -3.91
C VAL A 359 17.92 27.81 -5.41
N LEU A 360 18.05 26.67 -6.11
CA LEU A 360 18.33 26.64 -7.54
C LEU A 360 17.12 27.05 -8.40
N GLY A 361 15.89 26.74 -7.97
CA GLY A 361 14.66 27.20 -8.62
C GLY A 361 14.53 28.73 -8.59
N ASP A 362 14.98 29.34 -7.50
CA ASP A 362 14.97 30.80 -7.28
C ASP A 362 16.08 31.54 -8.06
N VAL A 363 17.03 30.84 -8.67
CA VAL A 363 18.06 31.47 -9.53
C VAL A 363 17.44 32.07 -10.79
N SER A 364 16.30 31.54 -11.25
CA SER A 364 15.50 32.15 -12.32
C SER A 364 14.94 33.53 -11.91
N THR A 365 14.62 33.70 -10.62
CA THR A 365 14.23 34.98 -10.02
C THR A 365 15.42 35.94 -9.94
N LEU A 366 16.62 35.44 -9.61
CA LEU A 366 17.88 36.18 -9.62
C LEU A 366 18.29 36.67 -11.02
N GLU A 367 18.11 35.85 -12.07
CA GLU A 367 18.30 36.29 -13.46
C GLU A 367 17.30 37.38 -13.88
N SER A 368 16.07 37.37 -13.34
CA SER A 368 15.10 38.45 -13.61
C SER A 368 15.46 39.77 -12.90
N ILE A 369 16.10 39.69 -11.74
CA ILE A 369 16.56 40.86 -10.96
C ILE A 369 17.88 41.41 -11.50
N MET A 370 18.76 40.56 -12.04
CA MET A 370 20.02 40.98 -12.65
C MET A 370 19.87 41.56 -14.06
N ASN A 371 18.70 41.39 -14.70
CA ASN A 371 18.35 41.96 -16.00
C ASN A 371 17.45 43.20 -15.92
N GLN A 372 17.26 43.78 -14.73
CA GLN A 372 16.72 45.13 -14.50
C GLN A 372 17.85 46.07 -14.09
#